data_AF-A0A7C3UAB8-F1
#
_entry.id   AF-A0A7C3UAB8-F1
#
_cell.length_a   1.000
_cell.length_b   1.000
_cell.length_c   1.000
_cell.angle_alpha   90.00
_cell.angle_beta   90.00
_cell.angle_gamma   90.00
#
_symmetry.space_group_name_H-M   'P 1'
#
loop_
_entity.id
_entity.type
_entity.pdbx_description
1 polymer ?
#
loop_
_entity_poly.entity_id
_entity_poly.type
_entity_poly.pdbx_seq_one_letter_code
_entity_poly.pdbx_strand_id
1 'polypeptide(L)'
;MSVETTKFSPEENEILPQQDFVELLRERPITLIEEQSFYTIGELKRMFPDQKIFACDFRVKSIEGGKAIAGGYKRDVIINIDHHAPTDRMERRITSTNLAIDYVRQNGPVEAGVLTLINHTDCDSILASAILKGILPPEERFGRAAIAADHTGEPEPIAELLLAFNDKRDVEFSLRNLQAFLGNQPLEPEAQELLKYQKQQRERAKQLVASGTFRQVGRVFFAQLPQKIETSLLMNELPEAEVIMIISPHQKNPKNWEVKLRLGQAAPEGLNLQKIGIRKIDRSYGGRWNAGSNKRGGGTEIEPKEYVQLLNEKIEQFEKGD
;
A
#
# COMPACT_ATOMS: atom_id res chain seq x y z
N MET A 1 16.70 -7.79 27.79
CA MET A 1 15.37 -8.24 27.35
C MET A 1 15.59 -9.06 26.10
N SER A 2 15.40 -10.38 26.18
CA SER A 2 15.52 -11.29 25.04
C SER A 2 14.42 -10.98 24.03
N VAL A 3 14.80 -10.77 22.77
CA VAL A 3 13.85 -10.68 21.66
C VAL A 3 13.24 -12.08 21.52
N GLU A 4 12.00 -12.26 21.95
CA GLU A 4 11.23 -13.46 21.63
C GLU A 4 11.10 -13.53 20.10
N THR A 5 11.79 -14.50 19.52
CA THR A 5 11.55 -14.91 18.15
C THR A 5 10.17 -15.55 18.11
N THR A 6 9.20 -14.84 17.53
CA THR A 6 7.92 -15.43 17.13
C THR A 6 8.21 -16.61 16.21
N LYS A 7 8.17 -17.81 16.76
CA LYS A 7 8.26 -19.06 16.00
C LYS A 7 6.95 -19.25 15.27
N PHE A 8 7.01 -19.37 13.95
CA PHE A 8 5.88 -19.81 13.14
C PHE A 8 5.42 -21.19 13.59
N SER A 9 4.11 -21.45 13.49
CA SER A 9 3.59 -22.79 13.70
C SER A 9 4.22 -23.73 12.65
N PRO A 10 4.62 -24.96 13.03
CA PRO A 10 5.29 -25.89 12.11
C PRO A 10 4.49 -26.26 10.85
N GLU A 11 3.18 -25.98 10.82
CA GLU A 11 2.26 -26.41 9.75
C GLU A 11 2.27 -25.50 8.51
N GLU A 12 2.85 -24.30 8.57
CA GLU A 12 2.93 -23.38 7.42
C GLU A 12 4.29 -23.41 6.67
N ASN A 13 5.19 -24.31 7.06
CA ASN A 13 6.47 -24.53 6.39
C ASN A 13 6.35 -25.58 5.27
N GLU A 14 5.42 -25.38 4.34
CA GLU A 14 5.62 -25.98 3.01
C GLU A 14 6.92 -25.39 2.45
N ILE A 15 7.86 -26.28 2.18
CA ILE A 15 9.23 -25.97 1.77
C ILE A 15 9.15 -25.12 0.51
N LEU A 16 9.36 -23.80 0.66
CA LEU A 16 9.56 -22.91 -0.46
C LEU A 16 10.69 -23.48 -1.32
N PRO A 17 10.56 -23.46 -2.66
CA PRO A 17 11.60 -23.98 -3.54
C PRO A 17 12.96 -23.38 -3.15
N GLN A 18 13.97 -24.24 -3.04
CA GLN A 18 15.34 -23.91 -2.56
C GLN A 18 16.10 -22.90 -3.45
N GLN A 19 15.44 -22.30 -4.42
CA GLN A 19 16.06 -21.37 -5.36
C GLN A 19 16.29 -20.02 -4.71
N ASP A 20 17.48 -19.47 -4.93
CA ASP A 20 17.88 -18.17 -4.43
C ASP A 20 17.08 -17.06 -5.14
N PHE A 21 16.40 -16.21 -4.37
CA PHE A 21 15.54 -15.15 -4.90
C PHE A 21 16.35 -14.10 -5.66
N VAL A 22 17.61 -13.86 -5.27
CA VAL A 22 18.50 -12.92 -5.95
C VAL A 22 18.97 -13.50 -7.27
N GLU A 23 19.26 -14.81 -7.32
CA GLU A 23 19.55 -15.50 -8.58
C GLU A 23 18.35 -15.43 -9.53
N LEU A 24 17.15 -15.77 -9.05
CA LEU A 24 15.92 -15.66 -9.84
C LEU A 24 15.64 -14.21 -10.29
N LEU A 25 15.91 -13.21 -9.44
CA LEU A 25 15.77 -11.80 -9.79
C LEU A 25 16.71 -11.40 -10.94
N ARG A 26 17.93 -11.95 -10.99
CA ARG A 26 18.87 -11.71 -12.11
C ARG A 26 18.38 -12.33 -13.41
N GLU A 27 17.81 -13.53 -13.36
CA GLU A 27 17.23 -14.19 -14.53
C GLU A 27 15.93 -13.54 -14.99
N ARG A 28 15.17 -12.97 -14.05
CA ARG A 28 13.81 -12.47 -14.24
C ARG A 28 13.67 -11.08 -13.61
N PRO A 29 14.33 -10.06 -14.19
CA PRO A 29 14.46 -8.76 -13.56
C PRO A 29 13.10 -8.07 -13.36
N ILE A 30 13.02 -7.38 -12.22
CA ILE A 30 11.97 -6.40 -11.89
C ILE A 30 12.61 -5.03 -12.02
N THR A 31 12.04 -4.16 -12.85
CA THR A 31 12.58 -2.82 -13.09
C THR A 31 11.85 -1.81 -12.22
N LEU A 32 12.59 -1.19 -11.30
CA LEU A 32 12.10 -0.08 -10.49
C LEU A 32 12.26 1.23 -11.27
N ILE A 33 11.15 1.89 -11.58
CA ILE A 33 11.12 3.22 -12.21
C ILE A 33 10.93 4.32 -11.16
N GLU A 34 10.97 5.58 -11.60
CA GLU A 34 10.77 6.74 -10.72
C GLU A 34 9.39 6.71 -10.05
N GLU A 35 9.32 7.14 -8.78
CA GLU A 35 8.04 7.21 -8.08
C GLU A 35 7.17 8.35 -8.62
N GLN A 36 5.99 8.01 -9.13
CA GLN A 36 5.01 8.98 -9.61
C GLN A 36 3.60 8.56 -9.21
N SER A 37 2.68 9.51 -9.07
CA SER A 37 1.28 9.21 -8.71
C SER A 37 0.54 8.38 -9.76
N PHE A 38 0.96 8.48 -11.02
CA PHE A 38 0.52 7.64 -12.12
C PHE A 38 1.48 7.81 -13.29
N TYR A 39 1.46 6.84 -14.22
CA TYR A 39 2.02 6.99 -15.56
C TYR A 39 0.92 6.94 -16.61
N THR A 40 1.11 7.61 -17.74
CA THR A 40 0.27 7.43 -18.93
C THR A 40 0.80 6.29 -19.80
N ILE A 41 -0.08 5.69 -20.60
CA ILE A 41 0.31 4.68 -21.61
C ILE A 41 1.39 5.24 -22.56
N GLY A 42 1.26 6.51 -22.96
CA GLY A 42 2.22 7.16 -23.85
C GLY A 42 3.61 7.35 -23.21
N GLU A 43 3.69 7.67 -21.92
CA GLU A 43 4.96 7.77 -21.20
C GLU A 43 5.68 6.43 -21.13
N LEU A 44 4.98 5.37 -20.71
CA LEU A 44 5.58 4.03 -20.62
C LEU A 44 6.08 3.52 -21.98
N LYS A 45 5.30 3.75 -23.06
CA LYS A 45 5.73 3.39 -24.43
C LYS A 45 6.92 4.20 -24.93
N ARG A 46 7.10 5.45 -24.47
CA ARG A 46 8.30 6.25 -24.78
C ARG A 46 9.52 5.79 -24.00
N MET A 47 9.34 5.41 -22.73
CA MET A 47 10.43 4.90 -21.89
C MET A 47 10.91 3.53 -22.36
N PHE A 48 9.99 2.68 -22.83
CA PHE A 48 10.25 1.31 -23.25
C PHE A 48 9.61 1.03 -24.61
N PRO A 49 10.18 1.58 -25.71
CA PRO A 49 9.64 1.37 -27.05
C PRO A 49 9.65 -0.11 -27.42
N ASP A 50 8.59 -0.55 -28.08
CA ASP A 50 8.41 -1.92 -28.62
C ASP A 50 8.45 -3.07 -27.60
N GLN A 51 8.43 -2.77 -26.30
CA GLN A 51 8.39 -3.77 -25.24
C GLN A 51 6.96 -4.07 -24.79
N LYS A 52 6.71 -5.34 -24.47
CA LYS A 52 5.53 -5.73 -23.69
C LYS A 52 5.79 -5.40 -22.23
N ILE A 53 4.85 -4.71 -21.60
CA ILE A 53 5.03 -4.15 -20.26
C ILE A 53 3.99 -4.74 -19.30
N PHE A 54 4.46 -5.25 -18.16
CA PHE A 54 3.65 -5.49 -16.98
C PHE A 54 3.88 -4.35 -15.98
N ALA A 55 2.93 -3.43 -15.87
CA ALA A 55 2.93 -2.41 -14.82
C ALA A 55 2.29 -3.01 -13.57
N CYS A 56 3.06 -3.15 -12.51
CA CYS A 56 2.64 -3.81 -11.27
C CYS A 56 2.53 -2.78 -10.15
N ASP A 57 1.38 -2.77 -9.49
CA ASP A 57 1.13 -2.00 -8.27
C ASP A 57 1.38 -0.49 -8.38
N PHE A 58 1.10 0.08 -9.55
CA PHE A 58 0.95 1.52 -9.69
C PHE A 58 -0.06 1.85 -10.78
N ARG A 59 -0.69 3.02 -10.62
CA ARG A 59 -1.74 3.48 -11.52
C ARG A 59 -1.19 3.80 -12.91
N VAL A 60 -1.74 3.12 -13.92
CA VAL A 60 -1.62 3.56 -15.32
C VAL A 60 -2.90 4.31 -15.72
N LYS A 61 -2.77 5.60 -16.03
CA LYS A 61 -3.91 6.47 -16.34
C LYS A 61 -4.67 5.96 -17.57
N SER A 62 -5.98 5.80 -17.42
CA SER A 62 -6.91 5.38 -18.49
C SER A 62 -6.68 3.97 -19.02
N ILE A 63 -6.03 3.11 -18.23
CA ILE A 63 -5.84 1.70 -18.56
C ILE A 63 -7.16 0.91 -18.53
N GLU A 64 -8.09 1.33 -17.68
CA GLU A 64 -9.42 0.77 -17.50
C GLU A 64 -10.30 0.90 -18.76
N GLY A 65 -9.96 1.81 -19.67
CA GLY A 65 -10.58 1.89 -21.00
C GLY A 65 -10.15 0.77 -21.96
N GLY A 66 -9.28 -0.14 -21.53
CA GLY A 66 -8.87 -1.35 -22.25
C GLY A 66 -9.73 -2.57 -21.91
N LYS A 67 -9.19 -3.76 -22.17
CA LYS A 67 -9.84 -5.04 -21.84
C LYS A 67 -9.56 -5.41 -20.38
N ALA A 68 -10.60 -5.67 -19.61
CA ALA A 68 -10.46 -6.31 -18.29
C ALA A 68 -9.92 -7.74 -18.46
N ILE A 69 -8.92 -8.09 -17.64
CA ILE A 69 -8.28 -9.41 -17.59
C ILE A 69 -8.19 -9.89 -16.13
N ALA A 70 -7.77 -11.13 -15.91
CA ALA A 70 -7.37 -11.60 -14.59
C ALA A 70 -6.32 -10.65 -14.00
N GLY A 71 -6.49 -10.26 -12.74
CA GLY A 71 -5.55 -9.35 -12.07
C GLY A 71 -5.57 -7.88 -12.50
N GLY A 72 -6.30 -7.46 -13.54
CA GLY A 72 -6.37 -6.03 -13.88
C GLY A 72 -6.87 -5.73 -15.28
N TYR A 73 -6.11 -4.91 -16.02
CA TYR A 73 -6.49 -4.38 -17.33
C TYR A 73 -5.36 -4.50 -18.36
N LYS A 74 -5.74 -4.69 -19.62
CA LYS A 74 -4.82 -4.73 -20.76
C LYS A 74 -5.22 -3.68 -21.78
N ARG A 75 -4.26 -2.86 -22.22
CA ARG A 75 -4.42 -1.95 -23.36
C ARG A 75 -3.10 -1.84 -24.12
N ASP A 76 -3.16 -1.97 -25.43
CA ASP A 76 -1.99 -2.08 -26.31
C ASP A 76 -1.03 -3.20 -25.83
N VAL A 77 0.25 -2.85 -25.65
CA VAL A 77 1.33 -3.70 -25.16
C VAL A 77 1.45 -3.71 -23.63
N ILE A 78 0.57 -2.99 -22.93
CA ILE A 78 0.62 -2.83 -21.48
C ILE A 78 -0.45 -3.70 -20.81
N ILE A 79 -0.01 -4.51 -19.86
CA ILE A 79 -0.83 -5.20 -18.88
C ILE A 79 -0.57 -4.51 -17.54
N ASN A 80 -1.63 -4.07 -16.86
CA ASN A 80 -1.53 -3.46 -15.54
C ASN A 80 -2.19 -4.39 -14.52
N ILE A 81 -1.38 -4.89 -13.60
CA ILE A 81 -1.79 -5.70 -12.44
C ILE A 81 -1.72 -4.77 -11.25
N ASP A 82 -2.86 -4.15 -10.93
CA ASP A 82 -2.94 -2.97 -10.07
C ASP A 82 -4.35 -2.81 -9.51
N HIS A 83 -4.43 -2.42 -8.24
CA HIS A 83 -5.69 -2.11 -7.56
C HIS A 83 -6.01 -0.60 -7.47
N HIS A 84 -5.26 0.28 -8.13
CA HIS A 84 -5.45 1.73 -8.07
C HIS A 84 -6.37 2.30 -9.17
N ALA A 85 -6.77 1.50 -10.17
CA ALA A 85 -7.70 1.93 -11.20
C ALA A 85 -9.06 2.35 -10.60
N PRO A 86 -9.61 3.53 -10.94
CA PRO A 86 -10.83 4.07 -10.31
C PRO A 86 -12.09 3.39 -10.88
N THR A 87 -12.29 2.13 -10.52
CA THR A 87 -13.38 1.28 -11.00
C THR A 87 -13.98 0.52 -9.83
N ASP A 88 -15.28 0.23 -9.85
CA ASP A 88 -15.96 -0.51 -8.78
C ASP A 88 -15.29 -1.88 -8.50
N ARG A 89 -14.68 -2.48 -9.54
CA ARG A 89 -13.88 -3.71 -9.41
C ARG A 89 -12.70 -3.57 -8.45
N MET A 90 -12.08 -2.39 -8.38
CA MET A 90 -10.90 -2.11 -7.55
C MET A 90 -11.24 -1.33 -6.26
N GLU A 91 -12.46 -0.81 -6.15
CA GLU A 91 -13.00 -0.20 -4.91
C GLU A 91 -13.41 -1.29 -3.90
N ARG A 92 -12.50 -2.22 -3.61
CA ARG A 92 -12.69 -3.34 -2.69
C ARG A 92 -11.43 -3.55 -1.86
N ARG A 93 -11.52 -4.28 -0.76
CA ARG A 93 -10.36 -4.71 0.05
C ARG A 93 -9.59 -5.82 -0.70
N ILE A 94 -8.85 -5.43 -1.73
CA ILE A 94 -8.03 -6.29 -2.58
C ILE A 94 -6.72 -5.57 -2.88
N THR A 95 -5.62 -6.31 -2.99
CA THR A 95 -4.31 -5.75 -3.30
C THR A 95 -3.79 -6.21 -4.67
N SER A 96 -2.76 -5.53 -5.18
CA SER A 96 -2.05 -5.93 -6.40
C SER A 96 -1.42 -7.33 -6.27
N THR A 97 -1.04 -7.73 -5.06
CA THR A 97 -0.57 -9.09 -4.74
C THR A 97 -1.67 -10.14 -4.92
N ASN A 98 -2.88 -9.89 -4.43
CA ASN A 98 -4.02 -10.79 -4.69
C ASN A 98 -4.29 -10.91 -6.20
N LEU A 99 -4.24 -9.78 -6.90
CA LEU A 99 -4.43 -9.71 -8.35
C LEU A 99 -3.32 -10.47 -9.12
N ALA A 100 -2.08 -10.38 -8.67
CA ALA A 100 -0.95 -11.13 -9.22
C ALA A 100 -1.07 -12.63 -9.00
N ILE A 101 -1.49 -13.06 -7.80
CA ILE A 101 -1.77 -14.46 -7.48
C ILE A 101 -2.81 -15.03 -8.45
N ASP A 102 -3.94 -14.32 -8.64
CA ASP A 102 -5.00 -14.73 -9.56
C ASP A 102 -4.50 -14.82 -11.00
N TYR A 103 -3.71 -13.83 -11.44
CA TYR A 103 -3.13 -13.82 -12.77
C TYR A 103 -2.22 -15.04 -13.01
N VAL A 104 -1.26 -15.29 -12.10
CA VAL A 104 -0.26 -16.35 -12.23
C VAL A 104 -0.89 -17.74 -12.14
N ARG A 105 -1.91 -17.93 -11.29
CA ARG A 105 -2.65 -19.21 -11.23
C ARG A 105 -3.33 -19.54 -12.56
N GLN A 106 -3.80 -18.52 -13.29
CA GLN A 106 -4.52 -18.71 -14.55
C GLN A 106 -3.61 -18.77 -15.79
N ASN A 107 -2.49 -18.04 -15.77
CA ASN A 107 -1.67 -17.81 -16.97
C ASN A 107 -0.22 -18.28 -16.83
N GLY A 108 0.19 -18.69 -15.62
CA GLY A 108 1.59 -18.89 -15.26
C GLY A 108 2.34 -17.57 -15.01
N PRO A 109 3.60 -17.66 -14.56
CA PRO A 109 4.47 -16.51 -14.40
C PRO A 109 4.70 -15.76 -15.72
N VAL A 110 4.97 -14.47 -15.61
CA VAL A 110 5.40 -13.62 -16.71
C VAL A 110 6.75 -14.11 -17.26
N GLU A 111 6.81 -14.29 -18.58
CA GLU A 111 8.02 -14.72 -19.29
C GLU A 111 9.25 -13.87 -18.93
N ALA A 112 10.43 -14.49 -18.92
CA ALA A 112 11.67 -13.85 -18.49
C ALA A 112 11.98 -12.55 -19.27
N GLY A 113 11.82 -12.59 -20.61
CA GLY A 113 12.08 -11.45 -21.50
C GLY A 113 11.01 -10.35 -21.52
N VAL A 114 9.94 -10.47 -20.73
CA VAL A 114 8.89 -9.44 -20.63
C VAL A 114 9.19 -8.52 -19.45
N LEU A 115 9.11 -7.21 -19.73
CA LEU A 115 9.40 -6.15 -18.78
C LEU A 115 8.33 -6.09 -17.69
N THR A 116 8.75 -6.16 -16.42
CA THR A 116 7.87 -5.94 -15.26
C THR A 116 8.35 -4.71 -14.50
N LEU A 117 7.47 -3.73 -14.39
CA LEU A 117 7.74 -2.42 -13.80
C LEU A 117 7.02 -2.32 -12.45
N ILE A 118 7.69 -1.74 -11.47
CA ILE A 118 7.12 -1.19 -10.24
C ILE A 118 7.66 0.22 -10.05
N ASN A 119 7.00 1.07 -9.28
CA ASN A 119 7.48 2.43 -9.02
C ASN A 119 7.63 2.77 -7.52
N HIS A 120 7.31 1.84 -6.63
CA HIS A 120 7.65 1.83 -5.20
C HIS A 120 7.94 0.39 -4.74
N THR A 121 8.41 0.23 -3.50
CA THR A 121 8.86 -1.06 -2.94
C THR A 121 8.21 -1.33 -1.59
N ASP A 122 6.93 -1.01 -1.45
CA ASP A 122 6.14 -1.43 -0.30
C ASP A 122 5.80 -2.94 -0.39
N CYS A 123 5.12 -3.44 0.64
CA CYS A 123 4.75 -4.84 0.75
C CYS A 123 4.01 -5.35 -0.50
N ASP A 124 3.03 -4.59 -0.99
CA ASP A 124 2.21 -5.01 -2.12
C ASP A 124 3.01 -5.05 -3.43
N SER A 125 3.85 -4.03 -3.70
CA SER A 125 4.69 -3.99 -4.90
C SER A 125 5.71 -5.12 -4.94
N ILE A 126 6.41 -5.38 -3.84
CA ILE A 126 7.43 -6.43 -3.78
C ILE A 126 6.81 -7.81 -3.97
N LEU A 127 5.73 -8.11 -3.23
CA LEU A 127 5.08 -9.42 -3.32
C LEU A 127 4.43 -9.63 -4.69
N ALA A 128 3.67 -8.65 -5.19
CA ALA A 128 3.00 -8.76 -6.47
C ALA A 128 3.99 -8.97 -7.63
N SER A 129 5.06 -8.17 -7.69
CA SER A 129 6.05 -8.26 -8.77
C SER A 129 6.87 -9.55 -8.71
N ALA A 130 7.24 -10.01 -7.51
CA ALA A 130 7.94 -11.28 -7.32
C ALA A 130 7.08 -12.49 -7.71
N ILE A 131 5.78 -12.47 -7.39
CA ILE A 131 4.83 -13.50 -7.82
C ILE A 131 4.67 -13.48 -9.34
N LEU A 132 4.49 -12.30 -9.95
CA LEU A 132 4.40 -12.17 -11.41
C LEU A 132 5.63 -12.74 -12.12
N LYS A 133 6.85 -12.48 -11.63
CA LYS A 133 8.07 -13.04 -12.22
C LYS A 133 8.33 -14.50 -11.82
N GLY A 134 7.49 -15.10 -10.97
CA GLY A 134 7.66 -16.47 -10.47
C GLY A 134 8.90 -16.64 -9.59
N ILE A 135 9.33 -15.57 -8.91
CA ILE A 135 10.32 -15.61 -7.83
C ILE A 135 9.64 -16.14 -6.56
N LEU A 136 8.40 -15.71 -6.33
CA LEU A 136 7.53 -16.25 -5.29
C LEU A 136 6.41 -17.11 -5.90
N PRO A 137 5.98 -18.18 -5.21
CA PRO A 137 4.79 -18.91 -5.61
C PRO A 137 3.52 -18.10 -5.33
N PRO A 138 2.42 -18.34 -6.09
CA PRO A 138 1.16 -17.62 -5.94
C PRO A 138 0.34 -18.14 -4.75
N GLU A 139 0.87 -17.97 -3.53
CA GLU A 139 0.31 -18.45 -2.27
C GLU A 139 -0.55 -17.40 -1.56
N GLU A 140 -1.60 -17.86 -0.88
CA GLU A 140 -2.56 -16.97 -0.20
C GLU A 140 -1.94 -16.16 0.94
N ARG A 141 -0.91 -16.69 1.61
CA ARG A 141 -0.24 -15.97 2.71
C ARG A 141 0.36 -14.64 2.27
N PHE A 142 0.86 -14.53 1.05
CA PHE A 142 1.37 -13.27 0.51
C PHE A 142 0.24 -12.28 0.25
N GLY A 143 -0.91 -12.76 -0.22
CA GLY A 143 -2.12 -11.95 -0.34
C GLY A 143 -2.61 -11.43 1.02
N ARG A 144 -2.60 -12.26 2.07
CA ARG A 144 -2.94 -11.83 3.44
C ARG A 144 -1.96 -10.78 3.98
N ALA A 145 -0.66 -10.97 3.77
CA ALA A 145 0.36 -10.00 4.15
C ALA A 145 0.17 -8.65 3.47
N ALA A 146 -0.11 -8.64 2.16
CA ALA A 146 -0.39 -7.41 1.44
C ALA A 146 -1.67 -6.73 1.98
N ILE A 147 -2.76 -7.48 2.21
CA ILE A 147 -3.99 -6.94 2.82
C ILE A 147 -3.71 -6.32 4.20
N ALA A 148 -2.88 -6.97 5.02
CA ALA A 148 -2.49 -6.45 6.33
C ALA A 148 -1.75 -5.12 6.22
N ALA A 149 -0.80 -5.01 5.28
CA ALA A 149 -0.07 -3.77 5.04
C ALA A 149 -0.99 -2.63 4.55
N ASP A 150 -1.90 -2.95 3.64
CA ASP A 150 -2.60 -1.96 2.80
C ASP A 150 -4.04 -1.66 3.23
N HIS A 151 -4.67 -2.52 4.02
CA HIS A 151 -6.10 -2.42 4.30
C HIS A 151 -6.52 -2.68 5.74
N THR A 152 -5.88 -3.60 6.48
CA THR A 152 -6.35 -3.93 7.85
C THR A 152 -5.45 -3.39 8.95
N GLY A 153 -4.15 -3.24 8.69
CA GLY A 153 -3.17 -2.81 9.69
C GLY A 153 -2.87 -3.90 10.71
N GLU A 154 -3.37 -5.11 10.50
CA GLU A 154 -3.19 -6.24 11.41
C GLU A 154 -1.70 -6.56 11.59
N PRO A 155 -1.30 -7.12 12.75
CA PRO A 155 0.04 -7.67 12.92
C PRO A 155 0.24 -8.87 11.99
N GLU A 156 1.00 -8.67 10.92
CA GLU A 156 1.37 -9.73 9.98
C GLU A 156 2.88 -9.64 9.72
N PRO A 157 3.65 -10.72 9.98
CA PRO A 157 5.11 -10.62 9.97
C PRO A 157 5.76 -10.27 8.62
N ILE A 158 5.22 -10.75 7.49
CA ILE A 158 5.73 -10.42 6.16
C ILE A 158 5.44 -8.95 5.85
N ALA A 159 4.25 -8.47 6.20
CA ALA A 159 3.85 -7.08 6.08
C ALA A 159 4.76 -6.16 6.91
N GLU A 160 5.04 -6.52 8.17
CA GLU A 160 5.95 -5.75 9.03
C GLU A 160 7.36 -5.68 8.46
N LEU A 161 7.87 -6.80 7.95
CA LEU A 161 9.17 -6.87 7.32
C LEU A 161 9.27 -5.96 6.10
N LEU A 162 8.36 -6.10 5.14
CA LEU A 162 8.45 -5.36 3.88
C LEU A 162 8.07 -3.88 4.05
N LEU A 163 7.14 -3.55 4.96
CA LEU A 163 6.87 -2.14 5.30
C LEU A 163 8.10 -1.45 5.89
N ALA A 164 8.92 -2.16 6.66
CA ALA A 164 10.15 -1.60 7.21
C ALA A 164 11.17 -1.22 6.13
N PHE A 165 11.07 -1.80 4.92
CA PHE A 165 12.02 -1.60 3.84
C PHE A 165 11.51 -0.63 2.76
N ASN A 166 10.26 -0.17 2.84
CA ASN A 166 9.63 0.65 1.79
C ASN A 166 10.49 1.84 1.34
N ASP A 167 11.03 2.61 2.30
CA ASP A 167 11.82 3.81 2.01
C ASP A 167 13.21 3.51 1.39
N LYS A 168 13.63 2.23 1.35
CA LYS A 168 14.91 1.83 0.72
C LYS A 168 14.86 1.86 -0.79
N ARG A 169 13.70 1.63 -1.40
CA ARG A 169 13.57 1.55 -2.86
C ARG A 169 14.57 0.56 -3.48
N ASP A 170 14.75 -0.58 -2.81
CA ASP A 170 15.70 -1.63 -3.20
C ASP A 170 14.99 -2.99 -3.23
N VAL A 171 14.77 -3.49 -4.46
CA VAL A 171 14.07 -4.75 -4.72
C VAL A 171 14.92 -5.95 -4.29
N GLU A 172 16.23 -5.91 -4.56
CA GLU A 172 17.12 -7.01 -4.21
C GLU A 172 17.25 -7.14 -2.69
N PHE A 173 17.45 -6.02 -1.99
CA PHE A 173 17.47 -5.98 -0.54
C PHE A 173 16.18 -6.53 0.07
N SER A 174 15.04 -6.14 -0.48
CA SER A 174 13.71 -6.59 -0.02
C SER A 174 13.55 -8.10 -0.20
N LEU A 175 13.89 -8.63 -1.38
CA LEU A 175 13.73 -10.06 -1.68
C LEU A 175 14.74 -10.94 -0.93
N ARG A 176 16.00 -10.51 -0.80
CA ARG A 176 17.02 -11.26 -0.04
C ARG A 176 16.65 -11.37 1.43
N ASN A 177 16.18 -10.30 2.05
CA ASN A 177 15.75 -10.32 3.45
C ASN A 177 14.41 -11.03 3.64
N LEU A 178 13.50 -10.98 2.65
CA LEU A 178 12.30 -11.81 2.64
C LEU A 178 12.65 -13.30 2.57
N GLN A 179 13.59 -13.70 1.71
CA GLN A 179 14.05 -15.10 1.64
C GLN A 179 14.67 -15.55 2.96
N ALA A 180 15.54 -14.73 3.55
CA ALA A 180 16.13 -15.02 4.85
C ALA A 180 15.05 -15.19 5.92
N PHE A 181 14.07 -14.28 5.97
CA PHE A 181 12.93 -14.33 6.88
C PHE A 181 12.13 -15.64 6.73
N LEU A 182 11.71 -15.96 5.50
CA LEU A 182 10.92 -17.16 5.20
C LEU A 182 11.72 -18.45 5.47
N GLY A 183 13.03 -18.43 5.28
CA GLY A 183 13.95 -19.54 5.56
C GLY A 183 14.39 -19.63 7.03
N ASN A 184 13.84 -18.82 7.94
CA ASN A 184 14.26 -18.70 9.34
C ASN A 184 15.77 -18.44 9.50
N GLN A 185 16.37 -17.74 8.54
CA GLN A 185 17.76 -17.29 8.58
C GLN A 185 17.86 -15.89 9.19
N PRO A 186 19.02 -15.52 9.74
CA PRO A 186 19.25 -14.15 10.20
C PRO A 186 19.06 -13.14 9.06
N LEU A 187 18.29 -12.09 9.33
CA LEU A 187 18.22 -10.92 8.47
C LEU A 187 19.57 -10.19 8.45
N GLU A 188 19.83 -9.39 7.41
CA GLU A 188 20.96 -8.47 7.41
C GLU A 188 20.87 -7.49 8.59
N PRO A 189 22.01 -7.05 9.17
CA PRO A 189 22.00 -6.14 10.33
C PRO A 189 21.16 -4.87 10.11
N GLU A 190 21.23 -4.30 8.91
CA GLU A 190 20.42 -3.14 8.55
C GLU A 190 18.91 -3.46 8.52
N ALA A 191 18.53 -4.61 7.96
CA ALA A 191 17.14 -5.05 7.93
C ALA A 191 16.58 -5.29 9.35
N GLN A 192 17.41 -5.79 10.28
CA GLN A 192 17.02 -5.96 11.68
C GLN A 192 16.69 -4.63 12.36
N GLU A 193 17.52 -3.60 12.16
CA GLU A 193 17.28 -2.28 12.74
C GLU A 193 16.04 -1.59 12.13
N LEU A 194 15.82 -1.74 10.82
CA LEU A 194 14.61 -1.24 10.16
C LEU A 194 13.35 -1.93 10.71
N LEU A 195 13.35 -3.27 10.82
CA LEU A 195 12.22 -4.02 11.38
C LEU A 195 11.94 -3.63 12.84
N LYS A 196 12.99 -3.44 13.64
CA LYS A 196 12.86 -2.96 15.02
C LYS A 196 12.22 -1.57 15.08
N TYR A 197 12.64 -0.65 14.22
CA TYR A 197 12.03 0.68 14.11
C TYR A 197 10.55 0.58 13.71
N GLN A 198 10.21 -0.26 12.75
CA GLN A 198 8.83 -0.47 12.31
C GLN A 198 7.95 -1.02 13.46
N LYS A 199 8.45 -1.98 14.24
CA LYS A 199 7.77 -2.48 15.44
C LYS A 199 7.57 -1.39 16.49
N GLN A 200 8.55 -0.50 16.68
CA GLN A 200 8.39 0.67 17.55
C GLN A 200 7.31 1.63 17.05
N GLN A 201 7.16 1.82 15.73
CA GLN A 201 6.06 2.63 15.19
C GLN A 201 4.69 2.00 15.46
N ARG A 202 4.56 0.68 15.37
CA ARG A 202 3.33 -0.03 15.74
C ARG A 202 2.99 0.15 17.22
N GLU A 203 3.96 -0.05 18.11
CA GLU A 203 3.74 0.15 19.55
C GLU A 203 3.40 1.61 19.87
N ARG A 204 4.00 2.57 19.17
CA ARG A 204 3.62 3.99 19.25
C ARG A 204 2.16 4.22 18.82
N ALA A 205 1.69 3.61 17.73
CA ALA A 205 0.30 3.70 17.29
C ALA A 205 -0.66 3.22 18.40
N LYS A 206 -0.39 2.04 18.97
CA LYS A 206 -1.14 1.48 20.09
C LYS A 206 -1.21 2.44 21.29
N GLN A 207 -0.06 2.98 21.69
CA GLN A 207 0.02 3.92 22.82
C GLN A 207 -0.76 5.21 22.58
N LEU A 208 -0.70 5.77 21.36
CA LEU A 208 -1.47 6.96 21.00
C LEU A 208 -2.98 6.72 21.14
N VAL A 209 -3.47 5.57 20.68
CA VAL A 209 -4.88 5.20 20.84
C VAL A 209 -5.23 4.97 22.31
N ALA A 210 -4.46 4.13 23.02
CA ALA A 210 -4.71 3.79 24.42
C ALA A 210 -4.67 4.99 25.38
N SER A 211 -3.90 6.03 25.04
CA SER A 211 -3.82 7.28 25.81
C SER A 211 -4.99 8.25 25.54
N GLY A 212 -5.93 7.89 24.66
CA GLY A 212 -7.04 8.78 24.27
C GLY A 212 -6.61 9.95 23.40
N THR A 213 -5.47 9.83 22.69
CA THR A 213 -5.00 10.88 21.78
C THR A 213 -5.96 11.06 20.60
N PHE A 214 -6.53 9.97 20.10
CA PHE A 214 -7.57 9.99 19.07
C PHE A 214 -8.92 10.30 19.69
N ARG A 215 -9.63 11.27 19.11
CA ARG A 215 -10.98 11.65 19.52
C ARG A 215 -11.94 11.40 18.38
N GLN A 216 -13.10 10.86 18.71
CA GLN A 216 -14.20 10.74 17.76
C GLN A 216 -14.97 12.06 17.70
N VAL A 217 -15.13 12.60 16.49
CA VAL A 217 -16.02 13.73 16.21
C VAL A 217 -16.90 13.32 15.03
N GLY A 218 -18.16 13.09 15.31
CA GLY A 218 -19.08 12.46 14.36
C GLY A 218 -18.53 11.10 13.93
N ARG A 219 -18.27 10.98 12.64
CA ARG A 219 -17.82 9.76 11.94
C ARG A 219 -16.29 9.65 11.82
N VAL A 220 -15.58 10.68 12.27
CA VAL A 220 -14.13 10.81 12.10
C VAL A 220 -13.43 10.60 13.43
N PHE A 221 -12.52 9.62 13.48
CA PHE A 221 -11.51 9.52 14.53
C PHE A 221 -10.32 10.38 14.13
N PHE A 222 -10.04 11.43 14.90
CA PHE A 222 -8.98 12.38 14.56
C PHE A 222 -7.97 12.57 15.69
N ALA A 223 -6.72 12.78 15.31
CA ALA A 223 -5.66 13.23 16.19
C ALA A 223 -4.81 14.30 15.50
N GLN A 224 -4.47 15.35 16.26
CA GLN A 224 -3.43 16.28 15.89
C GLN A 224 -2.10 15.80 16.49
N LEU A 225 -1.13 15.46 15.65
CA LEU A 225 0.14 14.90 16.08
C LEU A 225 1.30 15.82 15.70
N PRO A 226 2.34 15.94 16.54
CA PRO A 226 3.53 16.72 16.21
C PRO A 226 4.38 16.06 15.12
N GLN A 227 4.25 14.74 14.95
CA GLN A 227 4.93 13.96 13.93
C GLN A 227 3.95 12.99 13.30
N LYS A 228 4.16 12.72 12.00
CA LYS A 228 3.39 11.73 11.26
C LYS A 228 3.53 10.33 11.86
N ILE A 229 2.47 9.55 11.71
CA ILE A 229 2.48 8.10 11.84
C ILE A 229 1.74 7.52 10.63
N GLU A 230 2.12 6.32 10.21
CA GLU A 230 1.45 5.65 9.11
C GLU A 230 0.01 5.27 9.50
N THR A 231 -0.97 5.81 8.78
CA THR A 231 -2.39 5.58 9.09
C THR A 231 -2.80 4.12 8.95
N SER A 232 -2.04 3.30 8.19
CA SER A 232 -2.30 1.85 8.17
C SER A 232 -2.15 1.21 9.53
N LEU A 233 -1.21 1.68 10.36
CA LEU A 233 -0.96 1.13 11.70
C LEU A 233 -2.10 1.41 12.69
N LEU A 234 -3.03 2.30 12.35
CA LEU A 234 -4.15 2.68 13.21
C LEU A 234 -5.43 1.90 12.92
N MET A 235 -5.52 1.24 11.75
CA MET A 235 -6.76 0.59 11.32
C MET A 235 -7.14 -0.58 12.25
N ASN A 236 -6.15 -1.32 12.73
CA ASN A 236 -6.34 -2.39 13.71
C ASN A 236 -6.62 -1.86 15.13
N GLU A 237 -6.09 -0.68 15.46
CA GLU A 237 -6.20 -0.10 16.80
C GLU A 237 -7.49 0.72 16.98
N LEU A 238 -8.14 1.10 15.89
CA LEU A 238 -9.42 1.82 15.86
C LEU A 238 -10.44 1.05 15.00
N PRO A 239 -10.85 -0.18 15.40
CA PRO A 239 -11.73 -1.02 14.59
C PRO A 239 -13.11 -0.39 14.33
N GLU A 240 -13.58 0.47 15.24
CA GLU A 240 -14.83 1.21 15.15
C GLU A 240 -14.74 2.48 14.28
N ALA A 241 -13.54 2.88 13.84
CA ALA A 241 -13.38 4.05 13.01
C ALA A 241 -13.92 3.81 11.59
N GLU A 242 -14.74 4.74 11.11
CA GLU A 242 -15.14 4.78 9.72
C GLU A 242 -14.14 5.61 8.90
N VAL A 243 -13.70 6.73 9.45
CA VAL A 243 -12.62 7.55 8.87
C VAL A 243 -11.59 7.87 9.95
N ILE A 244 -10.33 7.56 9.67
CA ILE A 244 -9.18 7.91 10.49
C ILE A 244 -8.51 9.12 9.87
N MET A 245 -8.38 10.19 10.63
CA MET A 245 -7.70 11.43 10.24
C MET A 245 -6.51 11.71 11.14
N ILE A 246 -5.37 11.93 10.53
CA ILE A 246 -4.19 12.49 11.19
C ILE A 246 -3.92 13.85 10.58
N ILE A 247 -3.69 14.83 11.44
CA ILE A 247 -3.26 16.15 11.02
C ILE A 247 -1.99 16.55 11.77
N SER A 248 -1.02 17.06 11.03
CA SER A 248 0.29 17.45 11.58
C SER A 248 0.83 18.67 10.83
N PRO A 249 1.72 19.47 11.44
CA PRO A 249 2.34 20.58 10.72
C PRO A 249 3.07 20.10 9.45
N HIS A 250 2.86 20.79 8.33
CA HIS A 250 3.50 20.41 7.07
C HIS A 250 5.01 20.66 7.12
N GLN A 251 5.80 19.65 6.74
CA GLN A 251 7.25 19.65 6.95
C GLN A 251 7.99 20.83 6.29
N LYS A 252 7.56 21.24 5.08
CA LYS A 252 8.20 22.33 4.33
C LYS A 252 7.58 23.70 4.57
N ASN A 253 6.34 23.74 5.07
CA ASN A 253 5.63 24.99 5.34
C ASN A 253 4.81 24.80 6.63
N PRO A 254 5.39 25.05 7.82
CA PRO A 254 4.73 24.79 9.09
C PRO A 254 3.47 25.62 9.36
N LYS A 255 3.17 26.63 8.51
CA LYS A 255 1.89 27.36 8.54
C LYS A 255 0.72 26.56 7.96
N ASN A 256 1.03 25.54 7.17
CA ASN A 256 0.05 24.65 6.58
C ASN A 256 0.00 23.32 7.36
N TRP A 257 -1.14 22.68 7.29
CA TRP A 257 -1.41 21.37 7.86
C TRP A 257 -1.29 20.28 6.79
N GLU A 258 -0.51 19.24 7.08
CA GLU A 258 -0.56 17.98 6.37
C GLU A 258 -1.69 17.13 6.95
N VAL A 259 -2.68 16.80 6.12
CA VAL A 259 -3.81 15.93 6.46
C VAL A 259 -3.62 14.60 5.76
N LYS A 260 -3.74 13.51 6.52
CA LYS A 260 -3.76 12.14 6.03
C LYS A 260 -5.05 11.48 6.46
N LEU A 261 -5.78 10.93 5.50
CA LEU A 261 -7.06 10.26 5.71
C LEU A 261 -6.95 8.79 5.30
N ARG A 262 -7.69 7.94 6.02
CA ARG A 262 -7.90 6.54 5.67
C ARG A 262 -9.31 6.12 6.06
N LEU A 263 -9.96 5.32 5.23
CA LEU A 263 -11.17 4.62 5.64
C LEU A 263 -10.78 3.54 6.65
N GLY A 264 -11.44 3.54 7.80
CA GLY A 264 -11.24 2.52 8.83
C GLY A 264 -12.08 1.28 8.57
N GLN A 265 -12.02 0.32 9.49
CA GLN A 265 -12.65 -0.99 9.30
C GLN A 265 -14.17 -0.93 9.34
N ALA A 266 -14.75 0.05 10.05
CA ALA A 266 -16.19 0.27 10.17
C ALA A 266 -16.79 1.12 9.05
N ALA A 267 -15.98 1.59 8.08
CA ALA A 267 -16.49 2.40 6.96
C ALA A 267 -17.62 1.66 6.22
N PRO A 268 -18.79 2.30 5.98
CA PRO A 268 -19.90 1.65 5.31
C PRO A 268 -19.54 1.31 3.87
N GLU A 269 -20.19 0.27 3.34
CA GLU A 269 -20.01 -0.14 1.95
C GLU A 269 -20.32 1.03 1.00
N GLY A 270 -19.46 1.23 0.00
CA GLY A 270 -19.58 2.31 -0.97
C GLY A 270 -18.98 3.65 -0.55
N LEU A 271 -18.63 3.86 0.73
CA LEU A 271 -17.92 5.09 1.14
C LEU A 271 -16.57 5.18 0.43
N ASN A 272 -16.30 6.32 -0.20
CA ASN A 272 -15.13 6.53 -1.03
C ASN A 272 -14.61 7.97 -0.88
N LEU A 273 -13.38 8.12 -0.38
CA LEU A 273 -12.75 9.42 -0.11
C LEU A 273 -12.60 10.28 -1.39
N GLN A 274 -12.50 9.69 -2.57
CA GLN A 274 -12.49 10.44 -3.83
C GLN A 274 -13.87 10.98 -4.22
N LYS A 275 -14.94 10.29 -3.80
CA LYS A 275 -16.32 10.61 -4.19
C LYS A 275 -17.01 11.57 -3.21
N ILE A 276 -16.62 11.61 -1.93
CA ILE A 276 -17.20 12.53 -0.93
C ILE A 276 -16.84 14.02 -1.17
N GLY A 277 -16.01 14.34 -2.16
CA GLY A 277 -15.75 15.72 -2.55
C GLY A 277 -14.76 16.46 -1.66
N ILE A 278 -13.80 15.78 -1.02
CA ILE A 278 -12.73 16.41 -0.21
C ILE A 278 -12.01 17.51 -1.00
N ARG A 279 -11.80 17.34 -2.32
CA ARG A 279 -11.16 18.37 -3.16
C ARG A 279 -11.89 19.71 -3.24
N LYS A 280 -13.18 19.74 -2.88
CA LYS A 280 -13.95 20.99 -2.78
C LYS A 280 -13.56 21.81 -1.55
N ILE A 281 -13.09 21.15 -0.47
CA ILE A 281 -12.59 21.81 0.75
C ILE A 281 -11.07 21.93 0.76
N ASP A 282 -10.35 20.93 0.23
CA ASP A 282 -8.89 20.87 0.19
C ASP A 282 -8.42 20.52 -1.23
N ARG A 283 -8.10 21.54 -2.01
CA ARG A 283 -7.64 21.39 -3.41
C ARG A 283 -6.33 20.60 -3.53
N SER A 284 -5.53 20.57 -2.46
CA SER A 284 -4.25 19.87 -2.39
C SER A 284 -4.41 18.38 -2.13
N TYR A 285 -5.61 17.94 -1.74
CA TYR A 285 -5.89 16.54 -1.42
C TYR A 285 -5.83 15.62 -2.64
N GLY A 286 -5.07 14.54 -2.51
CA GLY A 286 -4.97 13.45 -3.47
C GLY A 286 -4.91 12.10 -2.78
N GLY A 287 -5.22 11.04 -3.51
CA GLY A 287 -5.25 9.69 -2.96
C GLY A 287 -6.06 8.73 -3.82
N ARG A 288 -6.41 7.59 -3.24
CA ARG A 288 -7.27 6.53 -3.76
C ARG A 288 -8.57 6.45 -2.94
N TRP A 289 -9.44 5.50 -3.27
CA TRP A 289 -10.78 5.41 -2.68
C TRP A 289 -10.78 5.28 -1.14
N ASN A 290 -9.78 4.61 -0.57
CA ASN A 290 -9.69 4.35 0.87
C ASN A 290 -8.58 5.12 1.62
N ALA A 291 -7.72 5.86 0.94
CA ALA A 291 -6.59 6.54 1.58
C ALA A 291 -6.10 7.73 0.76
N GLY A 292 -5.64 8.78 1.41
CA GLY A 292 -5.06 9.94 0.73
C GLY A 292 -4.45 10.97 1.67
N SER A 293 -3.72 11.91 1.09
CA SER A 293 -3.16 13.05 1.82
C SER A 293 -3.05 14.29 0.93
N ASN A 294 -2.83 15.44 1.57
CA ASN A 294 -2.55 16.70 0.88
C ASN A 294 -1.05 17.06 0.87
N LYS A 295 -0.17 16.15 1.31
CA LYS A 295 1.27 16.38 1.45
C LYS A 295 1.91 16.87 0.14
N ARG A 296 1.64 16.20 -0.97
CA ARG A 296 2.22 16.54 -2.29
C ARG A 296 1.71 17.89 -2.81
N GLY A 297 0.52 18.32 -2.37
CA GLY A 297 -0.07 19.61 -2.73
C GLY A 297 0.32 20.77 -1.81
N GLY A 298 1.19 20.55 -0.82
CA GLY A 298 1.68 21.61 0.08
C GLY A 298 0.84 21.84 1.34
N GLY A 299 -0.09 20.94 1.65
CA GLY A 299 -0.96 21.05 2.82
C GLY A 299 -2.16 21.98 2.64
N THR A 300 -2.81 22.32 3.75
CA THR A 300 -3.97 23.22 3.82
C THR A 300 -3.81 24.26 4.94
N GLU A 301 -4.41 25.43 4.81
CA GLU A 301 -4.50 26.44 5.88
C GLU A 301 -5.72 26.22 6.79
N ILE A 302 -6.60 25.26 6.45
CA ILE A 302 -7.79 24.94 7.24
C ILE A 302 -7.35 24.35 8.59
N GLU A 303 -7.84 24.94 9.67
CA GLU A 303 -7.50 24.51 11.02
C GLU A 303 -8.02 23.09 11.34
N PRO A 304 -7.34 22.32 12.21
CA PRO A 304 -7.69 20.92 12.48
C PRO A 304 -9.16 20.67 12.81
N LYS A 305 -9.74 21.48 13.71
CA LYS A 305 -11.13 21.30 14.14
C LYS A 305 -12.12 21.61 13.01
N GLU A 306 -11.83 22.64 12.22
CA GLU A 306 -12.65 23.03 11.06
C GLU A 306 -12.59 21.95 9.98
N TYR A 307 -11.40 21.38 9.70
CA TYR A 307 -11.25 20.31 8.72
C TYR A 307 -12.10 19.09 9.08
N VAL A 308 -12.13 18.68 10.35
CA VAL A 308 -12.95 17.56 10.82
C VAL A 308 -14.44 17.83 10.62
N GLN A 309 -14.90 19.05 10.88
CA GLN A 309 -16.30 19.44 10.68
C GLN A 309 -16.68 19.38 9.21
N LEU A 310 -15.90 20.03 8.34
CA LEU A 310 -16.09 20.00 6.90
C LEU A 310 -16.05 18.58 6.33
N LEU A 311 -15.18 17.71 6.86
CA LEU A 311 -15.11 16.31 6.46
C LEU A 311 -16.36 15.53 6.86
N ASN A 312 -16.87 15.72 8.09
CA ASN A 312 -18.13 15.10 8.52
C ASN A 312 -19.30 15.54 7.63
N GLU A 313 -19.41 16.83 7.32
CA GLU A 313 -20.46 17.35 6.41
C GLU A 313 -20.39 16.69 5.02
N LYS A 314 -19.18 16.47 4.48
CA LYS A 314 -18.98 15.80 3.19
C LYS A 314 -19.41 14.34 3.22
N ILE A 315 -19.12 13.65 4.33
CA ILE A 315 -19.54 12.27 4.53
C ILE A 315 -21.08 12.18 4.62
N GLU A 316 -21.72 13.08 5.37
CA GLU A 316 -23.19 13.13 5.49
C GLU A 316 -23.89 13.47 4.17
N GLN A 317 -23.33 14.38 3.37
CA GLN A 317 -23.85 14.71 2.03
C GLN A 317 -23.81 13.50 1.11
N PHE A 318 -22.70 12.77 1.10
CA PHE A 318 -22.53 11.58 0.29
C PHE A 318 -23.59 10.50 0.59
N GLU A 319 -23.93 10.28 1.86
CA GLU A 319 -24.97 9.30 2.24
C GLU A 319 -26.39 9.73 1.89
N LYS A 320 -26.66 11.03 1.86
CA LYS A 320 -27.95 11.57 1.44
C LYS A 320 -28.16 11.51 -0.08
N GLY A 321 -27.10 11.20 -0.84
CA GLY A 321 -27.12 11.13 -2.30
C GLY A 321 -26.99 12.49 -3.00
N ASP A 322 -26.44 13.49 -2.30
CA ASP A 322 -26.22 14.86 -2.79
C ASP A 322 -24.86 15.06 -3.52
#